data_AF-A0A2E2VTE0-F1
#
_entry.id   AF-A0A2E2VTE0-F1
#
_cell.length_a   1.000
_cell.length_b   1.000
_cell.length_c   1.000
_cell.angle_alpha   90.00
_cell.angle_beta   90.00
_cell.angle_gamma   90.00
#
_symmetry.space_group_name_H-M   'P 1'
#
loop_
_entity.id
_entity.type
_entity.pdbx_description
1 polymer ?
#
loop_
_entity_poly.entity_id
_entity_poly.type
_entity_poly.pdbx_seq_one_letter_code
_entity_poly.pdbx_strand_id
1 'polypeptide(L)'
;MFVATFNTLIFNPLYNGLVFLIDVIPGADVGVAVIILTVAVKVILFPLAHKVAHMQVRMRELAPKMDEVKETCKDDKQEQTRRMMALYKEHNVRPFLSLLVVFIQIPVILGLYWVFFKGGLPAVRADLLYTFIPIPEMVNMQFLGVVDMGGRSIVLALLAGGTQFVHSFYALPKPKPRSENSTIKEDLAHSFHLQMKYVMPIIVVVISYTISAAIALYWVTSNIFAIGQELLVRREMRRLNPKTVEEHHDSGGN
;
A
#
# COMPACT_ATOMS: atom_id res chain seq x y z
N MET A 1 -10.98 21.91 11.85
CA MET A 1 -9.84 21.23 12.50
C MET A 1 -9.18 20.20 11.57
N PHE A 2 -9.89 19.16 11.10
CA PHE A 2 -9.32 18.09 10.24
C PHE A 2 -8.62 18.60 8.97
N VAL A 3 -9.25 19.50 8.20
CA VAL A 3 -8.67 20.04 6.95
C VAL A 3 -7.36 20.80 7.22
N ALA A 4 -7.29 21.58 8.29
CA ALA A 4 -6.07 22.29 8.67
C ALA A 4 -4.96 21.32 9.06
N THR A 5 -5.27 20.29 9.86
CA THR A 5 -4.32 19.25 10.23
C THR A 5 -3.81 18.47 9.02
N PHE A 6 -4.70 18.08 8.10
CA PHE A 6 -4.32 17.42 6.85
C PHE A 6 -3.42 18.31 5.99
N ASN A 7 -3.76 19.59 5.86
CA ASN A 7 -2.96 20.54 5.10
C ASN A 7 -1.56 20.68 5.68
N THR A 8 -1.46 20.91 6.98
CA THR A 8 -0.17 21.14 7.64
C THR A 8 0.70 19.89 7.71
N LEU A 9 0.13 18.71 7.99
CA LEU A 9 0.90 17.49 8.21
C LEU A 9 1.17 16.67 6.95
N ILE A 10 0.30 16.76 5.93
CA ILE A 10 0.37 15.88 4.76
C ILE A 10 0.55 16.70 3.48
N PHE A 11 -0.40 17.58 3.15
CA PHE A 11 -0.38 18.27 1.87
C PHE A 11 0.80 19.25 1.73
N ASN A 12 1.03 20.14 2.70
CA ASN A 12 2.11 21.13 2.64
C ASN A 12 3.49 20.48 2.58
N PRO A 13 3.84 19.47 3.40
CA PRO A 13 5.12 18.77 3.28
C PRO A 13 5.28 18.04 1.94
N LEU A 14 4.23 17.40 1.44
CA LEU A 14 4.28 16.72 0.14
C LEU A 14 4.45 17.71 -1.01
N TYR A 15 3.72 18.84 -0.98
CA TYR A 15 3.84 19.90 -1.98
C TYR A 15 5.24 20.50 -1.99
N ASN A 16 5.74 20.93 -0.83
CA ASN A 16 7.06 21.53 -0.69
C ASN A 16 8.17 20.55 -1.04
N GLY A 17 8.04 19.29 -0.61
CA GLY A 17 8.98 18.23 -0.98
C GLY A 17 9.00 17.99 -2.49
N LEU A 18 7.84 18.00 -3.14
CA LEU A 18 7.78 17.86 -4.60
C LEU A 18 8.43 19.05 -5.31
N VAL A 19 8.09 20.28 -4.92
CA VAL A 19 8.65 21.50 -5.53
C VAL A 19 10.17 21.57 -5.33
N PHE A 20 10.65 21.25 -4.13
CA PHE A 20 12.09 21.14 -3.84
C PHE A 20 12.78 20.13 -4.77
N LEU A 21 12.16 18.95 -4.96
CA LEU A 21 12.72 17.94 -5.85
C LEU A 21 12.72 18.41 -7.31
N ILE A 22 11.67 19.09 -7.77
CA ILE A 22 11.63 19.66 -9.13
C ILE A 22 12.76 20.65 -9.35
N ASP A 23 13.06 21.51 -8.36
CA ASP A 23 14.14 22.49 -8.42
C ASP A 23 15.54 21.83 -8.51
N VAL A 24 15.77 20.77 -7.72
CA VAL A 24 17.09 20.11 -7.64
C VAL A 24 17.32 19.09 -8.76
N ILE A 25 16.26 18.52 -9.35
CA ILE A 25 16.38 17.47 -10.38
C ILE A 25 16.77 18.09 -11.73
N PRO A 26 17.80 17.56 -12.41
CA PRO A 26 18.15 17.97 -13.77
C PRO A 26 16.95 17.85 -14.71
N GLY A 27 16.63 18.94 -15.41
CA GLY A 27 15.50 18.98 -16.36
C GLY A 27 14.12 19.17 -15.70
N ALA A 28 14.06 19.42 -14.39
CA ALA A 28 12.85 19.73 -13.64
C ALA A 28 11.70 18.73 -13.87
N ASP A 29 12.05 17.45 -14.06
CA ASP A 29 11.10 16.38 -14.40
C ASP A 29 10.23 16.03 -13.19
N VAL A 30 8.94 16.36 -13.30
CA VAL A 30 7.94 16.13 -12.25
C VAL A 30 7.72 14.64 -11.98
N GLY A 31 7.82 13.78 -13.00
CA GLY A 31 7.65 12.34 -12.82
C GLY A 31 8.79 11.73 -12.01
N VAL A 32 10.03 12.14 -12.27
CA VAL A 32 11.19 11.75 -11.44
C VAL A 32 11.04 12.27 -10.01
N ALA A 33 10.58 13.52 -9.85
CA ALA A 33 10.30 14.09 -8.53
C ALA A 33 9.24 13.27 -7.77
N VAL A 34 8.16 12.84 -8.44
CA VAL A 34 7.13 11.96 -7.84
C VAL A 34 7.71 10.62 -7.40
N ILE A 35 8.57 9.99 -8.23
CA ILE A 35 9.21 8.71 -7.86
C ILE A 35 10.04 8.89 -6.59
N ILE A 36 10.93 9.89 -6.56
CA ILE A 36 11.83 10.12 -5.43
C ILE A 36 11.04 10.46 -4.17
N LEU A 37 10.04 11.35 -4.27
CA LEU A 37 9.17 11.69 -3.14
C LEU A 37 8.45 10.45 -2.60
N THR A 38 7.93 9.60 -3.49
CA THR A 38 7.22 8.37 -3.11
C THR A 38 8.16 7.43 -2.36
N VAL A 39 9.37 7.22 -2.87
CA VAL A 39 10.39 6.39 -2.21
C VAL A 39 10.77 6.97 -0.86
N ALA A 40 10.97 8.29 -0.75
CA ALA A 40 11.31 8.95 0.51
C ALA A 40 10.21 8.73 1.58
N VAL A 41 8.95 8.94 1.21
CA VAL A 41 7.80 8.67 2.11
C VAL A 41 7.76 7.20 2.51
N LYS A 42 7.98 6.28 1.57
CA LYS A 42 8.01 4.84 1.86
C LYS A 42 9.16 4.45 2.79
N VAL A 43 10.33 5.06 2.66
CA VAL A 43 11.47 4.85 3.56
C VAL A 43 11.16 5.34 4.97
N ILE A 44 10.52 6.51 5.12
CA ILE A 44 10.08 7.02 6.43
C ILE A 44 9.08 6.05 7.08
N LEU A 45 8.17 5.48 6.29
CA LEU A 45 7.17 4.52 6.76
C LEU A 45 7.68 3.08 6.87
N PHE A 46 8.88 2.79 6.33
CA PHE A 46 9.47 1.46 6.28
C PHE A 46 9.52 0.73 7.62
N PRO A 47 9.98 1.33 8.75
CA PRO A 47 10.04 0.60 10.02
C PRO A 47 8.66 0.14 10.51
N LEU A 48 7.61 0.92 10.25
CA LEU A 48 6.24 0.55 10.58
C LEU A 48 5.73 -0.55 9.63
N ALA A 49 5.93 -0.36 8.32
CA ALA A 49 5.48 -1.30 7.30
C ALA A 49 6.18 -2.66 7.45
N HIS A 50 7.47 -2.68 7.77
CA HIS A 50 8.26 -3.88 8.02
C HIS A 50 7.72 -4.67 9.23
N LYS A 51 7.39 -3.98 10.34
CA LYS A 51 6.72 -4.62 11.48
C LYS A 51 5.41 -5.27 11.06
N VAL A 52 4.57 -4.58 10.30
CA VAL A 52 3.28 -5.12 9.81
C VAL A 52 3.48 -6.35 8.93
N ALA A 53 4.44 -6.33 8.01
CA ALA A 53 4.73 -7.49 7.16
C ALA A 53 5.18 -8.72 7.98
N HIS A 54 6.05 -8.53 8.98
CA HIS A 54 6.41 -9.58 9.93
C HIS A 54 5.19 -10.15 10.68
N MET A 55 4.28 -9.28 11.13
CA MET A 55 3.02 -9.71 11.77
C MET A 55 2.13 -10.52 10.83
N GLN A 56 2.06 -10.15 9.56
CA GLN A 56 1.28 -10.88 8.57
C GLN A 56 1.84 -12.28 8.32
N VAL A 57 3.17 -12.44 8.27
CA VAL A 57 3.79 -13.77 8.16
C VAL A 57 3.44 -14.64 9.37
N ARG A 58 3.58 -14.13 10.59
CA ARG A 58 3.19 -14.88 11.81
C ARG A 58 1.71 -15.24 11.84
N MET A 59 0.84 -14.36 11.33
CA MET A 59 -0.58 -14.64 11.21
C MET A 59 -0.85 -15.82 10.24
N ARG A 60 -0.06 -15.94 9.17
CA ARG A 60 -0.14 -17.10 8.25
C ARG A 60 0.29 -18.39 8.94
N GLU A 61 1.36 -18.36 9.74
CA GLU A 61 1.81 -19.51 10.54
C GLU A 61 0.78 -19.94 11.59
N LEU A 62 -0.02 -19.00 12.11
CA LEU A 62 -1.09 -19.28 13.07
C LEU A 62 -2.39 -19.76 12.43
N ALA A 63 -2.55 -19.65 11.11
CA ALA A 63 -3.75 -20.07 10.39
C ALA A 63 -4.26 -21.46 10.83
N PRO A 64 -3.45 -22.54 10.87
CA PRO A 64 -3.93 -23.86 11.29
C PRO A 64 -4.49 -23.88 12.72
N LYS A 65 -3.82 -23.21 13.67
CA LYS A 65 -4.31 -23.11 15.06
C LYS A 65 -5.59 -22.27 15.14
N MET A 66 -5.69 -21.23 14.32
CA MET A 66 -6.92 -20.43 14.23
C MET A 66 -8.08 -21.27 13.71
N ASP A 67 -7.82 -22.19 12.77
CA ASP A 67 -8.83 -23.10 12.26
C ASP A 67 -9.26 -24.13 13.31
N GLU A 68 -8.33 -24.69 14.08
CA GLU A 68 -8.64 -25.58 15.20
C GLU A 68 -9.53 -24.90 16.25
N VAL A 69 -9.22 -23.64 16.61
CA VAL A 69 -10.09 -22.84 17.50
C VAL A 69 -11.47 -22.64 16.90
N LYS A 70 -11.57 -22.41 15.58
CA LYS A 70 -12.86 -22.29 14.92
C LYS A 70 -13.65 -23.59 14.93
N GLU A 71 -12.98 -24.72 14.73
CA GLU A 71 -13.62 -26.03 14.69
C GLU A 71 -14.10 -26.52 16.05
N THR A 72 -13.31 -26.28 17.09
CA THR A 72 -13.64 -26.67 18.48
C THR A 72 -14.69 -25.77 19.12
N CYS A 73 -14.87 -24.55 18.65
CA CYS A 73 -15.83 -23.58 19.18
C CYS A 73 -16.91 -23.16 18.15
N LYS A 74 -17.34 -24.08 17.27
CA LYS A 74 -18.37 -23.77 16.25
C LYS A 74 -19.69 -23.28 16.86
N ASP A 75 -20.08 -23.86 17.98
CA ASP A 75 -21.38 -23.61 18.61
C ASP A 75 -21.39 -22.40 19.55
N ASP A 76 -20.22 -21.94 20.01
CA ASP A 76 -20.08 -20.79 20.91
C ASP A 76 -19.19 -19.69 20.31
N LYS A 77 -19.82 -18.71 19.67
CA LYS A 77 -19.16 -17.56 19.05
C LYS A 77 -18.43 -16.66 20.05
N GLN A 78 -18.91 -16.59 21.29
CA GLN A 78 -18.30 -15.76 22.32
C GLN A 78 -16.99 -16.38 22.78
N GLU A 79 -17.01 -17.69 23.06
CA GLU A 79 -15.82 -18.45 23.41
C GLU A 79 -14.83 -18.51 22.23
N GLN A 80 -15.30 -18.69 21.00
CA GLN A 80 -14.47 -18.62 19.79
C GLN A 80 -13.71 -17.28 19.71
N THR A 81 -14.41 -16.15 19.92
CA THR A 81 -13.79 -14.82 19.89
C THR A 81 -12.75 -14.67 21.01
N ARG A 82 -13.06 -15.16 22.21
CA ARG A 82 -12.16 -15.12 23.37
C ARG A 82 -10.89 -15.94 23.15
N ARG A 83 -11.02 -17.18 22.69
CA ARG A 83 -9.88 -18.07 22.39
C ARG A 83 -9.05 -17.55 21.23
N MET A 84 -9.67 -16.99 20.19
CA MET A 84 -8.95 -16.35 19.08
C MET A 84 -8.09 -15.18 19.57
N MET A 85 -8.64 -14.33 20.44
CA MET A 85 -7.87 -13.21 21.03
C MET A 85 -6.78 -13.71 21.99
N ALA A 86 -7.03 -14.78 22.75
CA ALA A 86 -6.04 -15.40 23.60
C ALA A 86 -4.87 -15.96 22.78
N LEU A 87 -5.16 -16.67 21.67
CA LEU A 87 -4.17 -17.19 20.73
C LEU A 87 -3.31 -16.07 20.13
N TYR A 88 -3.93 -14.97 19.71
CA TYR A 88 -3.21 -13.78 19.24
C TYR A 88 -2.30 -13.20 20.33
N LYS A 89 -2.79 -13.09 21.57
CA LYS A 89 -2.00 -12.56 22.69
C LYS A 89 -0.81 -13.46 23.03
N GLU A 90 -1.02 -14.77 23.07
CA GLU A 90 -0.01 -15.79 23.35
C GLU A 90 1.13 -15.74 22.33
N HIS A 91 0.80 -15.61 21.04
CA HIS A 91 1.78 -15.56 19.96
C HIS A 91 2.23 -14.12 19.63
N ASN A 92 1.91 -13.16 20.50
CA ASN A 92 2.25 -11.74 20.37
C ASN A 92 1.82 -11.11 19.02
N VAL A 93 0.67 -11.54 18.50
CA VAL A 93 0.08 -11.05 17.26
C VAL A 93 -0.89 -9.89 17.49
N ARG A 94 -0.71 -8.78 16.76
CA ARG A 94 -1.51 -7.55 16.86
C ARG A 94 -2.26 -7.27 15.54
N PRO A 95 -3.50 -7.75 15.36
CA PRO A 95 -4.22 -7.64 14.09
C PRO A 95 -4.48 -6.18 13.65
N PHE A 96 -4.64 -5.25 14.61
CA PHE A 96 -4.92 -3.84 14.33
C PHE A 96 -3.74 -3.06 13.74
N LEU A 97 -2.50 -3.56 13.88
CA LEU A 97 -1.34 -2.89 13.28
C LEU A 97 -1.44 -2.84 11.74
N SER A 98 -2.02 -3.88 11.12
CA SER A 98 -2.21 -3.92 9.66
C SER A 98 -3.13 -2.82 9.15
N LEU A 99 -4.16 -2.47 9.94
CA LEU A 99 -5.10 -1.41 9.60
C LEU A 99 -4.46 -0.01 9.74
N LEU A 100 -3.53 0.16 10.68
CA LEU A 100 -2.83 1.43 10.91
C LEU A 100 -2.03 1.89 9.68
N VAL A 101 -1.36 0.99 8.98
CA VAL A 101 -0.59 1.33 7.76
C VAL A 101 -1.52 1.81 6.64
N VAL A 102 -2.68 1.17 6.47
CA VAL A 102 -3.68 1.59 5.48
C VAL A 102 -4.21 2.99 5.80
N PHE A 103 -4.48 3.27 7.08
CA PHE A 103 -4.93 4.60 7.53
C PHE A 103 -3.91 5.70 7.27
N ILE A 104 -2.61 5.40 7.34
CA ILE A 104 -1.54 6.36 7.00
C ILE A 104 -1.41 6.52 5.48
N GLN A 105 -1.64 5.44 4.72
CA GLN A 105 -1.50 5.44 3.26
C GLN A 105 -2.59 6.30 2.57
N ILE A 106 -3.84 6.26 3.02
CA ILE A 106 -4.95 7.00 2.39
C ILE A 106 -4.69 8.52 2.35
N PRO A 107 -4.33 9.19 3.47
CA PRO A 107 -3.98 10.62 3.46
C PRO A 107 -2.85 10.96 2.50
N VAL A 108 -1.82 10.11 2.37
CA VAL A 108 -0.70 10.35 1.46
C VAL A 108 -1.17 10.39 0.00
N ILE A 109 -2.01 9.45 -0.41
CA ILE A 109 -2.59 9.42 -1.76
C ILE A 109 -3.43 10.68 -2.02
N LEU A 110 -4.28 11.04 -1.06
CA LEU A 110 -5.11 12.26 -1.17
C LEU A 110 -4.26 13.53 -1.20
N GLY A 111 -3.16 13.56 -0.45
CA GLY A 111 -2.21 14.68 -0.42
C GLY A 111 -1.58 14.87 -1.78
N LEU A 112 -1.06 13.79 -2.37
CA LEU A 112 -0.48 13.85 -3.72
C LEU A 112 -1.52 14.22 -4.78
N TYR A 113 -2.74 13.68 -4.68
CA TYR A 113 -3.85 14.10 -5.55
C TYR A 113 -4.10 15.61 -5.47
N TRP A 114 -4.14 16.18 -4.26
CA TRP A 114 -4.31 17.62 -4.09
C TRP A 114 -3.12 18.43 -4.58
N VAL A 115 -1.89 17.89 -4.55
CA VAL A 115 -0.71 18.57 -5.11
C VAL A 115 -0.91 18.83 -6.61
N PHE A 116 -1.38 17.84 -7.36
CA PHE A 116 -1.64 18.00 -8.79
C PHE A 116 -2.93 18.78 -9.09
N PHE A 117 -3.97 18.66 -8.26
CA PHE A 117 -5.26 19.31 -8.51
C PHE A 117 -5.35 20.75 -7.98
N LYS A 118 -4.82 21.02 -6.78
CA LYS A 118 -4.88 22.33 -6.09
C LYS A 118 -3.54 23.06 -6.03
N GLY A 119 -2.42 22.33 -6.16
CA GLY A 119 -1.08 22.90 -6.11
C GLY A 119 -0.68 23.67 -7.36
N GLY A 120 -1.47 23.59 -8.44
CA GLY A 120 -1.38 24.48 -9.60
C GLY A 120 -0.32 24.10 -10.64
N LEU A 121 0.40 22.98 -10.48
CA LEU A 121 1.47 22.59 -11.41
C LEU A 121 0.97 22.55 -12.88
N PRO A 122 1.74 23.11 -13.83
CA PRO A 122 3.13 23.59 -13.69
C PRO A 122 3.29 24.96 -13.01
N ALA A 123 2.22 25.72 -12.78
CA ALA A 123 2.30 27.00 -12.08
C ALA A 123 2.47 26.79 -10.57
N VAL A 124 3.70 26.94 -10.07
CA VAL A 124 4.01 26.80 -8.64
C VAL A 124 3.35 27.92 -7.84
N ARG A 125 2.67 27.54 -6.78
CA ARG A 125 1.99 28.41 -5.83
C ARG A 125 2.95 28.80 -4.71
N ALA A 126 3.53 29.99 -4.84
CA ALA A 126 4.46 30.55 -3.87
C ALA A 126 3.84 30.72 -2.46
N ASP A 127 2.52 30.91 -2.36
CA ASP A 127 1.80 31.06 -1.10
C ASP A 127 1.78 29.78 -0.24
N LEU A 128 2.01 28.61 -0.86
CA LEU A 128 2.08 27.31 -0.19
C LEU A 128 3.51 26.89 0.16
N LEU A 129 4.53 27.64 -0.30
CA LEU A 129 5.91 27.28 -0.09
C LEU A 129 6.40 27.67 1.30
N TYR A 130 7.25 26.82 1.87
CA TYR A 130 8.06 27.18 3.02
C TYR A 130 9.11 28.21 2.60
N THR A 131 9.47 29.09 3.52
CA THR A 131 10.36 30.22 3.26
C THR A 131 11.73 29.81 2.69
N PHE A 132 12.18 28.59 2.96
CA PHE A 132 13.46 28.05 2.50
C PHE A 132 13.38 27.27 1.18
N ILE A 133 12.19 27.12 0.58
CA ILE A 133 12.01 26.44 -0.71
C ILE A 133 11.98 27.49 -1.83
N PRO A 134 12.96 27.48 -2.75
CA PRO A 134 12.94 28.39 -3.89
C PRO A 134 11.81 28.04 -4.84
N ILE A 135 11.39 29.04 -5.63
CA ILE A 135 10.44 28.82 -6.72
C ILE A 135 11.25 28.34 -7.92
N PRO A 136 10.99 27.14 -8.46
CA PRO A 136 11.74 26.64 -9.60
C PRO A 136 11.46 27.50 -10.84
N GLU A 137 12.51 27.79 -11.61
CA GLU A 137 12.39 28.58 -12.84
C GLU A 137 11.60 27.86 -13.93
N MET A 138 11.70 26.52 -13.95
CA MET A 138 11.00 25.67 -14.91
C MET A 138 10.38 24.47 -14.19
N VAL A 139 9.25 24.01 -14.72
CA VAL A 139 8.59 22.78 -14.29
C VAL A 139 8.29 21.95 -15.53
N ASN A 140 8.95 20.81 -15.67
CA ASN A 140 8.75 19.92 -16.80
C ASN A 140 7.73 18.84 -16.46
N MET A 141 6.53 18.98 -17.03
CA MET A 141 5.44 18.01 -16.85
C MET A 141 5.61 16.76 -17.72
N GLN A 142 6.58 16.72 -18.64
CA GLN A 142 6.85 15.55 -19.48
C GLN A 142 7.81 14.60 -18.80
N PHE A 143 7.27 13.54 -18.21
CA PHE A 143 8.07 12.46 -17.62
C PHE A 143 8.85 11.71 -18.71
N LEU A 144 10.17 11.72 -18.58
CA LEU A 144 11.12 11.15 -19.54
C LEU A 144 10.90 11.65 -20.98
N GLY A 145 10.27 12.81 -21.14
CA GLY A 145 9.91 13.38 -22.45
C GLY A 145 8.76 12.70 -23.19
N VAL A 146 8.09 11.70 -22.59
CA VAL A 146 7.10 10.85 -23.28
C VAL A 146 5.71 10.87 -22.68
N VAL A 147 5.57 11.17 -21.38
CA VAL A 147 4.27 11.13 -20.70
C VAL A 147 4.00 12.45 -19.98
N ASP A 148 2.90 13.10 -20.32
CA ASP A 148 2.40 14.25 -19.57
C ASP A 148 1.86 13.80 -18.20
N MET A 149 2.50 14.28 -17.13
CA MET A 149 2.17 13.97 -15.74
C MET A 149 0.83 14.55 -15.27
N GLY A 150 0.38 15.66 -15.87
CA GLY A 150 -0.93 16.26 -15.60
C GLY A 150 -2.06 15.57 -16.37
N GLY A 151 -1.72 14.95 -17.51
CA GLY A 151 -2.65 14.26 -18.38
C GLY A 151 -2.97 12.82 -17.97
N ARG A 152 -3.60 12.08 -18.89
CA ARG A 152 -3.93 10.65 -18.70
C ARG A 152 -2.88 9.77 -19.39
N SER A 153 -2.56 8.63 -18.79
CA SER A 153 -1.68 7.62 -19.39
C SER A 153 -2.23 6.23 -19.16
N ILE A 154 -2.70 5.58 -20.24
CA ILE A 154 -3.21 4.21 -20.16
C ILE A 154 -2.10 3.22 -19.82
N VAL A 155 -0.88 3.45 -20.33
CA VAL A 155 0.28 2.59 -20.06
C VAL A 155 0.60 2.59 -18.57
N LEU A 156 0.74 3.78 -17.97
CA LEU A 156 1.01 3.87 -16.52
C LEU A 156 -0.17 3.36 -15.68
N ALA A 157 -1.41 3.59 -16.11
CA ALA A 157 -2.58 3.08 -15.40
C ALA A 157 -2.64 1.54 -15.40
N LEU A 158 -2.35 0.89 -16.54
CA LEU A 158 -2.26 -0.56 -16.62
C LEU A 158 -1.08 -1.11 -15.80
N LEU A 159 0.06 -0.43 -15.80
CA LEU A 159 1.19 -0.79 -14.94
C LEU A 159 0.84 -0.64 -13.45
N ALA A 160 0.09 0.39 -13.07
CA ALA A 160 -0.38 0.58 -11.70
C ALA A 160 -1.29 -0.58 -11.27
N GLY A 161 -2.24 -0.98 -12.11
CA GLY A 161 -3.08 -2.15 -11.88
C GLY A 161 -2.29 -3.46 -11.82
N GLY A 162 -1.39 -3.70 -12.78
CA GLY A 162 -0.56 -4.91 -12.82
C GLY A 162 0.33 -5.04 -11.59
N THR A 163 1.01 -3.96 -11.20
CA THR A 163 1.80 -3.94 -9.96
C THR A 163 0.94 -4.07 -8.71
N GLN A 164 -0.26 -3.49 -8.69
CA GLN A 164 -1.23 -3.67 -7.60
C GLN A 164 -1.64 -5.14 -7.46
N PHE A 165 -1.89 -5.82 -8.58
CA PHE A 165 -2.23 -7.24 -8.58
C PHE A 165 -1.08 -8.09 -8.03
N VAL A 166 0.14 -7.86 -8.51
CA VAL A 166 1.35 -8.56 -8.00
C VAL A 166 1.56 -8.28 -6.52
N HIS A 167 1.41 -7.03 -6.08
CA HIS A 167 1.51 -6.66 -4.69
C HIS A 167 0.45 -7.35 -3.83
N SER A 168 -0.84 -7.32 -4.23
CA SER A 168 -1.92 -8.04 -3.54
C SER A 168 -1.66 -9.55 -3.48
N PHE A 169 -1.09 -10.14 -4.54
CA PHE A 169 -0.73 -11.56 -4.58
C PHE A 169 0.32 -11.94 -3.53
N TYR A 170 1.33 -11.10 -3.30
CA TYR A 170 2.35 -11.33 -2.27
C TYR A 170 1.92 -10.85 -0.88
N ALA A 171 1.10 -9.82 -0.75
CA ALA A 171 0.68 -9.30 0.55
C ALA A 171 -0.39 -10.18 1.22
N LEU A 172 -1.25 -10.84 0.45
CA LEU A 172 -2.38 -11.60 0.99
C LEU A 172 -2.13 -13.12 0.97
N PRO A 173 -2.57 -13.86 2.01
CA PRO A 173 -2.54 -15.33 1.97
C PRO A 173 -3.45 -15.89 0.88
N LYS A 174 -3.36 -17.18 0.55
CA LYS A 174 -4.37 -17.80 -0.34
C LYS A 174 -5.71 -17.83 0.40
N PRO A 175 -6.83 -17.37 -0.21
CA PRO A 175 -8.14 -17.52 0.41
C PRO A 175 -8.48 -19.01 0.47
N LYS A 176 -9.10 -19.44 1.56
CA LYS A 176 -9.60 -20.81 1.67
C LYS A 176 -10.78 -21.03 0.71
N PRO A 177 -10.90 -22.21 0.09
CA PRO A 177 -12.07 -22.54 -0.70
C PRO A 177 -13.33 -22.43 0.16
N ARG A 178 -14.41 -21.93 -0.45
CA ARG A 178 -15.70 -21.76 0.22
C ARG A 178 -16.24 -23.13 0.63
N SER A 179 -16.56 -23.27 1.91
CA SER A 179 -17.26 -24.45 2.45
C SER A 179 -18.76 -24.23 2.38
N GLU A 180 -19.53 -25.32 2.19
CA GLU A 180 -20.99 -25.30 2.13
C GLU A 180 -21.63 -24.80 3.44
N ASN A 181 -20.91 -24.94 4.57
CA ASN A 181 -21.33 -24.51 5.91
C ASN A 181 -20.63 -23.23 6.40
N SER A 182 -20.13 -22.37 5.50
CA SER A 182 -19.46 -21.12 5.92
C SER A 182 -20.43 -20.15 6.62
N THR A 183 -19.94 -19.50 7.67
CA THR A 183 -20.74 -18.45 8.33
C THR A 183 -20.71 -17.15 7.52
N ILE A 184 -21.73 -16.29 7.68
CA ILE A 184 -21.82 -14.96 7.02
C ILE A 184 -20.52 -14.13 7.20
N LYS A 185 -19.89 -14.22 8.37
CA LYS A 185 -18.62 -13.52 8.65
C LYS A 185 -17.47 -14.02 7.79
N GLU A 186 -17.42 -15.33 7.53
CA GLU A 186 -16.39 -15.96 6.71
C GLU A 186 -16.61 -15.65 5.24
N ASP A 187 -17.86 -15.68 4.78
CA ASP A 187 -18.24 -15.26 3.43
C ASP A 187 -17.90 -13.80 3.18
N LEU A 188 -18.13 -12.92 4.17
CA LEU A 188 -17.74 -11.52 4.09
C LEU A 188 -16.21 -11.35 4.02
N ALA A 189 -15.46 -12.05 4.88
CA ALA A 189 -14.00 -12.02 4.87
C ALA A 189 -13.41 -12.56 3.56
N HIS A 190 -13.99 -13.64 3.03
CA HIS A 190 -13.62 -14.21 1.74
C HIS A 190 -13.90 -13.24 0.58
N SER A 191 -15.07 -12.61 0.59
CA SER A 191 -15.43 -11.61 -0.42
C SER A 191 -14.49 -10.41 -0.39
N PHE A 192 -14.17 -9.91 0.81
CA PHE A 192 -13.18 -8.84 0.98
C PHE A 192 -11.81 -9.24 0.43
N HIS A 193 -11.39 -10.48 0.66
CA HIS A 193 -10.15 -11.02 0.11
C HIS A 193 -10.13 -11.00 -1.42
N LEU A 194 -11.19 -11.52 -2.06
CA LEU A 194 -11.31 -11.53 -3.52
C LEU A 194 -11.35 -10.11 -4.10
N GLN A 195 -12.05 -9.19 -3.43
CA GLN A 195 -12.10 -7.79 -3.82
C GLN A 195 -10.70 -7.16 -3.79
N MET A 196 -9.95 -7.32 -2.71
CA MET A 196 -8.58 -6.78 -2.62
C MET A 196 -7.62 -7.40 -3.63
N LYS A 197 -7.80 -8.68 -3.95
CA LYS A 197 -6.91 -9.41 -4.87
C LYS A 197 -7.21 -9.11 -6.34
N TYR A 198 -8.48 -9.10 -6.74
CA TYR A 198 -8.87 -9.05 -8.16
C TYR A 198 -9.60 -7.77 -8.55
N VAL A 199 -10.45 -7.23 -7.68
CA VAL A 199 -11.25 -6.03 -7.99
C VAL A 199 -10.43 -4.75 -7.79
N MET A 200 -9.67 -4.66 -6.70
CA MET A 200 -8.88 -3.48 -6.36
C MET A 200 -7.85 -3.12 -7.44
N PRO A 201 -7.10 -4.05 -8.05
CA PRO A 201 -6.26 -3.74 -9.20
C PRO A 201 -7.00 -3.05 -10.35
N ILE A 202 -8.22 -3.50 -10.67
CA ILE A 202 -9.06 -2.91 -11.72
C ILE A 202 -9.48 -1.49 -11.32
N ILE A 203 -9.91 -1.30 -10.07
CA ILE A 203 -10.23 0.03 -9.52
C ILE A 203 -9.02 0.95 -9.63
N VAL A 204 -7.81 0.46 -9.31
CA VAL A 204 -6.58 1.23 -9.40
C VAL A 204 -6.29 1.65 -10.85
N VAL A 205 -6.50 0.77 -11.85
CA VAL A 205 -6.39 1.15 -13.27
C VAL A 205 -7.36 2.29 -13.60
N VAL A 206 -8.64 2.13 -13.25
CA VAL A 206 -9.69 3.12 -13.58
C VAL A 206 -9.39 4.46 -12.92
N ILE A 207 -9.05 4.48 -11.63
CA ILE A 207 -8.74 5.70 -10.90
C ILE A 207 -7.48 6.36 -11.46
N SER A 208 -6.42 5.58 -11.68
CA SER A 208 -5.15 6.09 -12.23
C SER A 208 -5.35 6.72 -13.62
N TYR A 209 -6.14 6.07 -14.48
CA TYR A 209 -6.42 6.59 -15.81
C TYR A 209 -7.33 7.83 -15.78
N THR A 210 -8.29 7.87 -14.86
CA THR A 210 -9.26 8.96 -14.79
C THR A 210 -8.64 10.24 -14.23
N ILE A 211 -7.77 10.12 -13.22
CA ILE A 211 -7.25 11.27 -12.50
C ILE A 211 -6.01 11.88 -13.17
N SER A 212 -4.86 11.19 -13.14
CA SER A 212 -3.64 11.68 -13.77
C SER A 212 -2.54 10.62 -13.88
N ALA A 213 -1.63 10.82 -14.83
CA ALA A 213 -0.45 10.00 -15.02
C ALA A 213 0.52 10.05 -13.82
N ALA A 214 0.62 11.19 -13.13
CA ALA A 214 1.42 11.30 -11.91
C ALA A 214 0.93 10.37 -10.79
N ILE A 215 -0.38 10.24 -10.64
CA ILE A 215 -0.97 9.34 -9.64
C ILE A 215 -0.78 7.88 -10.05
N ALA A 216 -0.88 7.56 -11.34
CA ALA A 216 -0.55 6.24 -11.86
C ALA A 216 0.91 5.88 -11.53
N LEU A 217 1.85 6.80 -11.79
CA LEU A 217 3.27 6.62 -11.52
C LEU A 217 3.57 6.45 -10.02
N TYR A 218 2.89 7.21 -9.17
CA TYR A 218 2.93 7.03 -7.73
C TYR A 218 2.51 5.61 -7.33
N TRP A 219 1.39 5.09 -7.86
CA TRP A 219 0.94 3.74 -7.54
C TRP A 219 1.94 2.69 -7.96
N VAL A 220 2.47 2.78 -9.18
CA VAL A 220 3.53 1.89 -9.69
C VAL A 220 4.72 1.87 -8.74
N THR A 221 5.25 3.05 -8.42
CA THR A 221 6.44 3.18 -7.55
C THR A 221 6.17 2.65 -6.14
N SER A 222 5.04 3.03 -5.55
CA SER A 222 4.61 2.58 -4.23
C SER A 222 4.46 1.05 -4.16
N ASN A 223 3.87 0.44 -5.20
CA ASN A 223 3.66 -1.00 -5.25
C ASN A 223 4.96 -1.77 -5.47
N ILE A 224 5.86 -1.28 -6.33
CA ILE A 224 7.19 -1.89 -6.51
C ILE A 224 7.96 -1.89 -5.19
N PHE A 225 7.96 -0.76 -4.48
CA PHE A 225 8.60 -0.67 -3.16
C PHE A 225 7.99 -1.67 -2.17
N ALA A 226 6.65 -1.74 -2.11
CA ALA A 226 5.94 -2.64 -1.20
C ALA A 226 6.20 -4.12 -1.51
N ILE A 227 6.25 -4.50 -2.80
CA ILE A 227 6.64 -5.84 -3.25
C ILE A 227 8.07 -6.15 -2.79
N GLY A 228 9.01 -5.23 -3.03
CA GLY A 228 10.40 -5.39 -2.57
C GLY A 228 10.49 -5.63 -1.07
N GLN A 229 9.75 -4.84 -0.28
CA GLN A 229 9.68 -5.00 1.17
C GLN A 229 9.12 -6.37 1.59
N GLU A 230 8.00 -6.82 0.99
CA GLU A 230 7.38 -8.12 1.30
C GLU A 230 8.32 -9.28 0.96
N LEU A 231 9.05 -9.19 -0.16
CA LEU A 231 10.06 -10.17 -0.55
C LEU A 231 11.24 -10.22 0.43
N LEU A 232 11.72 -9.06 0.92
CA LEU A 232 12.77 -9.00 1.93
C LEU A 232 12.34 -9.67 3.24
N VAL A 233 11.14 -9.34 3.74
CA VAL A 233 10.59 -9.92 4.99
C VAL A 233 10.38 -11.42 4.86
N ARG A 234 9.80 -11.88 3.75
CA ARG A 234 9.63 -13.33 3.50
C ARG A 234 10.96 -14.06 3.45
N ARG A 235 11.99 -13.47 2.84
CA ARG A 235 13.34 -14.06 2.79
C ARG A 235 13.97 -14.13 4.17
N GLU A 236 13.82 -13.09 4.99
CA GLU A 236 14.28 -13.06 6.38
C GLU A 236 13.59 -14.14 7.22
N MET A 237 12.26 -14.22 7.15
CA MET A 237 11.47 -15.22 7.89
C MET A 237 11.83 -16.66 7.49
N ARG A 238 12.03 -16.94 6.19
CA ARG A 238 12.51 -18.25 5.71
C ARG A 238 13.86 -18.65 6.32
N ARG A 239 14.76 -17.69 6.53
CA ARG A 239 16.08 -17.94 7.14
C ARG A 239 15.96 -18.24 8.63
N LEU A 240 15.05 -17.58 9.33
CA LEU A 240 14.88 -17.73 10.78
C LEU A 240 14.07 -18.98 11.15
N ASN A 241 13.13 -19.42 10.30
CA ASN A 241 12.27 -20.58 10.53
C ASN A 241 12.12 -21.44 9.24
N PRO A 242 13.14 -22.24 8.88
CA PRO A 242 13.13 -23.02 7.63
C PRO A 242 12.06 -24.13 7.61
N LYS A 243 11.70 -24.71 8.77
CA LYS A 243 10.72 -25.83 8.86
C LYS A 243 9.27 -25.43 8.57
N THR A 244 8.91 -24.16 8.69
CA THR A 244 7.53 -23.68 8.54
C THR A 244 7.15 -23.37 7.09
N VAL A 245 8.11 -23.38 6.15
CA VAL A 245 7.90 -22.93 4.76
C VAL A 245 7.84 -24.08 3.75
N GLU A 246 8.52 -25.20 4.01
CA GLU A 246 8.54 -26.35 3.09
C GLU A 246 7.16 -27.01 2.92
N GLU A 247 6.34 -27.09 3.98
CA GLU A 247 4.96 -27.62 3.89
C GLU A 247 4.04 -26.78 2.97
N HIS A 248 4.35 -25.50 2.76
CA HIS A 248 3.54 -24.60 1.93
C HIS A 248 4.02 -24.49 0.48
N HIS A 249 5.18 -25.06 0.13
CA HIS A 249 5.67 -25.10 -1.24
C HIS A 249 5.31 -26.41 -1.97
N ASP A 250 5.19 -27.53 -1.23
CA ASP A 250 4.87 -28.85 -1.80
C ASP A 250 3.39 -29.06 -2.14
N SER A 251 2.50 -28.21 -1.64
CA SER A 251 1.09 -28.16 -2.06
C SER A 251 0.86 -27.31 -3.32
N GLY A 252 1.95 -26.93 -4.01
CA GLY A 252 1.95 -26.17 -5.26
C GLY A 252 2.21 -26.99 -6.53
N GLY A 253 2.30 -28.31 -6.42
CA GLY A 253 2.50 -29.24 -7.53
C GLY A 253 1.36 -30.25 -7.65
N ASN A 254 0.21 -29.81 -8.16
CA ASN A 254 -0.68 -30.62 -9.00
C ASN A 254 -1.67 -29.69 -9.72
#